data_AF-A0A368JY67-F1
#
_entry.id   AF-A0A368JY67-F1
#
_cell.length_a   1.000
_cell.length_b   1.000
_cell.length_c   1.000
_cell.angle_alpha   90.00
_cell.angle_beta   90.00
_cell.angle_gamma   90.00
#
_symmetry.space_group_name_H-M   'P 1'
#
loop_
_entity.id
_entity.type
_entity.pdbx_description
1 polymer ?
#
loop_
_entity_poly.entity_id
_entity_poly.type
_entity_poly.pdbx_seq_one_letter_code
_entity_poly.pdbx_strand_id
1 'polypeptide(L)'
;MIVATPETDRYLMSLVENLARRQHSSQDLLAAVQVLSDRGYTHVQIAQKIGLEPGYIQAILQLLRAEEERLITAVEKGWLPLSLAVEFARSNDADVQIAMMEAYEKGPLKGDQLLKARRLVEKRKAFGQKYQKTIPRTDKPMTAARLAQTFQEEVRRQRLAIQKADVAEQRLLFVVSAMRKLHSEEHFRTLLPLGRDRRHAQAAC
;
A
#
# COMPACT_ATOMS: atom_id res chain seq x y z
N MET A 1 18.77 -31.64 37.12
CA MET A 1 19.76 -30.56 36.94
C MET A 1 19.01 -29.38 36.34
N ILE A 2 18.72 -28.35 37.14
CA ILE A 2 17.93 -27.19 36.70
C ILE A 2 18.87 -26.34 35.85
N VAL A 3 18.71 -26.40 34.53
CA VAL A 3 19.50 -25.58 33.61
C VAL A 3 19.04 -24.14 33.81
N ALA A 4 19.91 -23.31 34.38
CA ALA A 4 19.71 -21.88 34.51
C ALA A 4 19.75 -21.25 33.11
N THR A 5 18.61 -21.26 32.42
CA THR A 5 18.41 -20.40 31.25
C THR A 5 18.32 -18.96 31.74
N PRO A 6 19.08 -18.02 31.15
CA PRO A 6 18.93 -16.60 31.47
C PRO A 6 17.46 -16.20 31.23
N GLU A 7 16.91 -15.28 32.01
CA GLU A 7 15.47 -14.96 31.98
C GLU A 7 14.93 -14.63 30.59
N THR A 8 15.78 -14.10 29.71
CA THR A 8 15.52 -13.84 28.29
C THR A 8 15.17 -15.10 27.49
N ASP A 9 15.82 -16.23 27.78
CA ASP A 9 15.58 -17.52 27.13
C ASP A 9 14.29 -18.19 27.65
N ARG A 10 13.90 -17.91 28.90
CA ARG A 10 12.62 -18.37 29.47
C ARG A 10 11.43 -17.65 28.84
N TYR A 11 11.54 -16.34 28.62
CA TYR A 11 10.53 -15.57 27.87
C TYR A 11 10.44 -16.04 26.41
N LEU A 12 11.57 -16.33 25.78
CA LEU A 12 11.63 -16.92 24.43
C LEU A 12 10.95 -18.29 24.36
N MET A 13 11.25 -19.18 25.31
CA MET A 13 10.60 -20.48 25.40
C MET A 13 9.11 -20.34 25.61
N SER A 14 8.67 -19.43 26.50
CA SER A 14 7.25 -19.16 26.69
C SER A 14 6.58 -18.57 25.45
N LEU A 15 7.25 -17.68 24.70
CA LEU A 15 6.72 -17.09 23.47
C LEU A 15 6.59 -18.14 22.36
N VAL A 16 7.62 -18.98 22.17
CA VAL A 16 7.65 -20.07 21.19
C VAL A 16 6.66 -21.17 21.55
N GLU A 17 6.56 -21.54 22.82
CA GLU A 17 5.61 -22.53 23.31
C GLU A 17 4.17 -22.02 23.19
N ASN A 18 3.93 -20.75 23.50
CA ASN A 18 2.61 -20.13 23.28
C ASN A 18 2.30 -20.12 21.78
N LEU A 19 3.26 -19.77 20.92
CA LEU A 19 3.18 -19.81 19.45
C LEU A 19 2.88 -21.22 18.88
N ALA A 20 3.34 -22.29 19.53
CA ALA A 20 3.08 -23.67 19.08
C ALA A 20 1.73 -24.24 19.54
N ARG A 21 1.10 -23.67 20.58
CA ARG A 21 -0.02 -24.31 21.31
C ARG A 21 -1.42 -23.88 20.88
N ARG A 22 -1.58 -22.75 20.18
CA ARG A 22 -2.88 -22.26 19.69
C ARG A 22 -2.80 -22.00 18.19
N GLN A 23 -3.85 -22.32 17.43
CA GLN A 23 -3.98 -21.84 16.04
C GLN A 23 -3.96 -20.31 16.06
N HIS A 24 -2.83 -19.68 15.76
CA HIS A 24 -2.68 -18.24 15.92
C HIS A 24 -3.14 -17.44 14.71
N SER A 25 -3.54 -16.21 15.01
CA SER A 25 -3.64 -15.13 14.04
C SER A 25 -2.26 -14.88 13.44
N SER A 26 -2.19 -14.79 12.12
CA SER A 26 -0.96 -14.57 11.37
C SER A 26 -0.11 -13.38 11.88
N GLN A 27 -0.73 -12.41 12.54
CA GLN A 27 -0.08 -11.25 13.17
C GLN A 27 0.84 -11.60 14.35
N ASP A 28 0.48 -12.57 15.19
CA ASP A 28 1.29 -12.96 16.36
C ASP A 28 2.58 -13.65 15.91
N LEU A 29 2.49 -14.43 14.83
CA LEU A 29 3.65 -15.04 14.18
C LEU A 29 4.62 -13.99 13.64
N LEU A 30 4.11 -12.97 12.94
CA LEU A 30 4.93 -11.87 12.43
C LEU A 30 5.64 -11.09 13.54
N ALA A 31 4.91 -10.77 14.61
CA ALA A 31 5.47 -10.08 15.76
C ALA A 31 6.59 -10.90 16.43
N ALA A 32 6.40 -12.21 16.58
CA ALA A 32 7.42 -13.12 17.12
C ALA A 32 8.66 -13.18 16.21
N VAL A 33 8.47 -13.29 14.88
CA VAL A 33 9.56 -13.30 13.90
C VAL A 33 10.35 -11.98 13.93
N GLN A 34 9.67 -10.85 14.06
CA GLN A 34 10.30 -9.54 14.15
C GLN A 34 11.13 -9.40 15.43
N VAL A 35 10.56 -9.74 16.59
CA VAL A 35 11.29 -9.73 17.87
C VAL A 35 12.53 -10.62 17.85
N LEU A 36 12.44 -11.79 17.20
CA LEU A 36 13.59 -12.68 17.05
C LEU A 36 14.66 -12.10 16.11
N SER A 37 14.26 -11.49 15.00
CA SER A 37 15.20 -10.82 14.10
C SER A 37 15.89 -9.64 14.78
N ASP A 38 15.17 -8.83 15.56
CA ASP A 38 15.71 -7.67 16.27
C ASP A 38 16.73 -8.07 17.34
N ARG A 39 16.60 -9.29 17.89
CA ARG A 39 17.56 -9.90 18.82
C ARG A 39 18.78 -10.52 18.12
N GLY A 40 18.88 -10.44 16.80
CA GLY A 40 20.03 -10.91 16.02
C GLY A 40 19.98 -12.38 15.60
N TYR A 41 18.85 -13.07 15.76
CA TYR A 41 18.73 -14.45 15.28
C TYR A 41 18.65 -14.48 13.75
N THR A 42 19.32 -15.46 13.14
CA THR A 42 19.26 -15.66 11.68
C THR A 42 17.93 -16.29 11.29
N HIS A 43 17.49 -16.07 10.04
CA HIS A 43 16.26 -16.68 9.51
C HIS A 43 16.21 -18.21 9.67
N VAL A 44 17.37 -18.88 9.58
CA VAL A 44 17.49 -20.34 9.82
C VAL A 44 17.25 -20.69 11.29
N GLN A 45 17.82 -19.93 12.23
CA GLN A 45 17.62 -20.15 13.66
C GLN A 45 16.17 -19.87 14.08
N ILE A 46 15.54 -18.86 13.49
CA ILE A 46 14.14 -18.50 13.70
C ILE A 46 13.23 -19.62 13.17
N ALA A 47 13.49 -20.09 11.95
CA ALA A 47 12.77 -21.19 11.32
C ALA A 47 12.80 -22.47 12.18
N GLN A 48 13.98 -22.84 12.70
CA GLN A 48 14.14 -23.98 13.61
C GLN A 48 13.38 -23.82 14.92
N LYS A 49 13.37 -22.60 15.49
CA LYS A 49 12.68 -22.31 16.76
C LYS A 49 11.16 -22.33 16.61
N ILE A 50 10.64 -21.88 15.48
CA ILE A 50 9.19 -21.77 15.23
C ILE A 50 8.63 -23.04 14.55
N GLY A 51 9.49 -23.87 13.94
CA GLY A 51 9.08 -25.05 13.19
C GLY A 51 8.55 -24.72 11.79
N LEU A 52 9.06 -23.65 11.16
CA LEU A 52 8.69 -23.23 9.81
C LEU A 52 9.86 -23.39 8.84
N GLU A 53 9.56 -23.29 7.54
CA GLU A 53 10.56 -23.38 6.49
C GLU A 53 11.44 -22.12 6.45
N PRO A 54 12.78 -22.24 6.31
CA PRO A 54 13.69 -21.08 6.31
C PRO A 54 13.40 -20.03 5.24
N GLY A 55 13.03 -20.45 4.03
CA GLY A 55 12.66 -19.58 2.91
C GLY A 55 11.39 -18.76 3.21
N TYR A 56 10.39 -19.36 3.85
CA TYR A 56 9.20 -18.66 4.34
C TYR A 56 9.58 -17.54 5.32
N ILE A 57 10.40 -17.85 6.33
CA ILE A 57 10.86 -16.86 7.31
C ILE A 57 11.68 -15.76 6.63
N GLN A 58 12.56 -16.11 5.69
CA GLN A 58 13.35 -15.15 4.93
C GLN A 58 12.46 -14.18 4.12
N ALA A 59 11.46 -14.70 3.42
CA ALA A 59 10.52 -13.91 2.64
C ALA A 59 9.69 -12.97 3.54
N ILE A 60 9.20 -13.46 4.67
CA ILE A 60 8.48 -12.65 5.67
C ILE A 60 9.36 -11.54 6.23
N LEU A 61 10.60 -11.86 6.65
CA LEU A 61 11.55 -10.85 7.14
C LEU A 61 11.85 -9.78 6.10
N GLN A 62 11.91 -10.15 4.83
CA GLN A 62 12.12 -9.20 3.76
C GLN A 62 10.93 -8.25 3.59
N LEU A 63 9.70 -8.76 3.64
CA LEU A 63 8.49 -7.93 3.58
C LEU A 63 8.37 -7.01 4.79
N LEU A 64 8.74 -7.49 5.99
CA LEU A 64 8.76 -6.69 7.22
C LEU A 64 9.78 -5.55 7.13
N ARG A 65 10.99 -5.80 6.60
CA ARG A 65 12.02 -4.78 6.37
C ARG A 65 11.60 -3.72 5.35
N ALA A 66 10.80 -4.12 4.36
CA ALA A 66 10.24 -3.20 3.37
C ALA A 66 8.98 -2.47 3.87
N GLU A 67 8.58 -2.67 5.13
CA GLU A 67 7.36 -2.10 5.73
C GLU A 67 6.06 -2.42 4.95
N GLU A 68 6.04 -3.56 4.25
CA GLU A 68 4.97 -3.95 3.33
C GLU A 68 3.81 -4.69 4.02
N GLU A 69 3.20 -4.05 5.03
CA GLU A 69 2.10 -4.64 5.82
C GLU A 69 0.91 -5.10 4.95
N ARG A 70 0.63 -4.38 3.85
CA ARG A 70 -0.46 -4.68 2.92
C ARG A 70 -0.25 -5.94 2.10
N LEU A 71 0.99 -6.17 1.65
CA LEU A 71 1.34 -7.38 0.95
C LEU A 71 1.32 -8.56 1.91
N ILE A 72 1.84 -8.38 3.12
CA ILE A 72 1.80 -9.40 4.17
C ILE A 72 0.34 -9.81 4.45
N THR A 73 -0.56 -8.85 4.67
CA THR A 73 -1.99 -9.14 4.91
C THR A 73 -2.67 -9.86 3.74
N ALA A 74 -2.25 -9.58 2.50
CA ALA A 74 -2.77 -10.26 1.32
C ALA A 74 -2.32 -11.73 1.25
N VAL A 75 -1.06 -12.00 1.64
CA VAL A 75 -0.51 -13.35 1.76
C VAL A 75 -1.20 -14.12 2.89
N GLU A 76 -1.44 -13.48 4.04
CA GLU A 76 -2.15 -14.10 5.16
C GLU A 76 -3.58 -14.51 4.81
N LYS A 77 -4.26 -13.72 3.97
CA LYS A 77 -5.59 -14.05 3.46
C LYS A 77 -5.59 -15.17 2.41
N GLY A 78 -4.42 -15.69 2.04
CA GLY A 78 -4.26 -16.86 1.19
C GLY A 78 -4.54 -16.65 -0.30
N TRP A 79 -4.87 -15.43 -0.74
CA TRP A 79 -5.15 -15.16 -2.17
C TRP A 79 -3.94 -14.61 -2.93
N LEU A 80 -2.89 -14.15 -2.23
CA LEU A 80 -1.64 -13.69 -2.83
C LEU A 80 -0.51 -14.67 -2.47
N PRO A 81 0.16 -15.31 -3.46
CA PRO A 81 1.32 -16.14 -3.19
C PRO A 81 2.49 -15.34 -2.58
N LEU A 82 3.20 -15.93 -1.61
CA LEU A 82 4.32 -15.29 -0.92
C LEU A 82 5.45 -14.87 -1.88
N SER A 83 5.79 -15.73 -2.85
CA SER A 83 6.83 -15.44 -3.85
C SER A 83 6.53 -14.17 -4.64
N LEU A 84 5.26 -13.98 -4.99
CA LEU A 84 4.80 -12.82 -5.74
C LEU A 84 4.78 -11.54 -4.86
N ALA A 85 4.41 -11.69 -3.59
CA ALA A 85 4.48 -10.58 -2.64
C ALA A 85 5.92 -10.06 -2.47
N VAL A 86 6.90 -10.96 -2.39
CA VAL A 86 8.33 -10.60 -2.33
C VAL A 86 8.78 -9.89 -3.60
N GLU A 87 8.34 -10.36 -4.76
CA GLU A 87 8.62 -9.74 -6.05
C GLU A 87 8.04 -8.32 -6.13
N PHE A 88 6.78 -8.14 -5.75
CA PHE A 88 6.14 -6.82 -5.70
C PHE A 88 6.82 -5.86 -4.72
N ALA A 89 7.36 -6.37 -3.61
CA ALA A 89 8.09 -5.55 -2.65
C ALA A 89 9.45 -5.07 -3.19
N ARG A 90 10.11 -5.85 -4.05
CA ARG A 90 11.41 -5.50 -4.67
C ARG A 90 11.27 -4.62 -5.91
N SER A 91 10.20 -4.81 -6.65
CA SER A 91 9.98 -4.21 -7.97
C SER A 91 9.45 -2.78 -7.90
N ASN A 92 9.86 -1.94 -8.85
CA ASN A 92 9.31 -0.60 -9.00
C ASN A 92 7.94 -0.64 -9.70
N ASP A 93 7.24 0.50 -9.75
CA ASP A 93 5.87 0.59 -10.25
C ASP A 93 5.63 0.01 -11.66
N ALA A 94 6.61 0.16 -12.56
CA ALA A 94 6.56 -0.41 -13.92
C ALA A 94 6.82 -1.93 -13.89
N ASP A 95 7.82 -2.35 -13.13
CA ASP A 95 8.22 -3.75 -12.99
C ASP A 95 7.14 -4.59 -12.29
N VAL A 96 6.36 -3.99 -11.38
CA VAL A 96 5.21 -4.64 -10.72
C VAL A 96 4.11 -4.99 -11.73
N GLN A 97 3.88 -4.16 -12.74
CA GLN A 97 2.89 -4.48 -13.79
C GLN A 97 3.39 -5.63 -14.66
N ILE A 98 4.68 -5.67 -14.98
CA ILE A 98 5.30 -6.76 -15.74
C ILE A 98 5.21 -8.07 -14.94
N ALA A 99 5.64 -8.06 -13.67
CA ALA A 99 5.54 -9.21 -12.77
C ALA A 99 4.10 -9.73 -12.64
N MET A 100 3.12 -8.82 -12.64
CA MET A 100 1.70 -9.17 -12.61
C MET A 100 1.23 -9.85 -13.91
N MET A 101 1.70 -9.39 -15.07
CA MET A 101 1.40 -10.02 -16.37
C MET A 101 2.08 -11.40 -16.47
N GLU A 102 3.34 -11.51 -16.07
CA GLU A 102 4.03 -12.81 -16.02
C GLU A 102 3.34 -13.81 -15.08
N ALA A 103 2.83 -13.33 -13.94
CA ALA A 103 2.07 -14.15 -13.00
C ALA A 103 0.66 -14.51 -13.49
N TYR A 104 0.12 -13.78 -14.44
CA TYR A 104 -1.09 -14.19 -15.16
C TYR A 104 -0.76 -15.30 -16.17
N GLU A 105 0.31 -15.14 -16.94
CA GLU A 105 0.75 -16.11 -17.95
C GLU A 105 1.20 -17.46 -17.34
N LYS A 106 1.95 -17.41 -16.24
CA LYS A 106 2.45 -18.60 -15.53
C LYS A 106 1.36 -19.31 -14.70
N GLY A 107 0.16 -18.74 -14.60
CA GLY A 107 -1.00 -19.33 -13.89
C GLY A 107 -1.19 -19.09 -12.38
N PRO A 108 -0.29 -18.47 -11.58
CA PRO A 108 -0.55 -18.26 -10.14
C PRO A 108 -1.60 -17.19 -9.82
N LEU A 109 -2.00 -16.34 -10.76
CA LEU A 109 -3.07 -15.35 -10.59
C LEU A 109 -4.20 -15.59 -11.60
N LYS A 110 -5.36 -16.03 -11.12
CA LYS A 110 -6.59 -16.10 -11.94
C LYS A 110 -7.27 -14.72 -11.99
N GLY A 111 -8.10 -14.45 -13.01
CA GLY A 111 -8.63 -13.10 -13.31
C GLY A 111 -9.16 -12.27 -12.13
N ASP A 112 -9.83 -12.88 -11.14
CA ASP A 112 -10.28 -12.18 -9.92
C ASP A 112 -9.12 -11.83 -8.96
N GLN A 113 -8.12 -12.71 -8.82
CA GLN A 113 -6.90 -12.43 -8.05
C GLN A 113 -6.05 -11.35 -8.72
N LEU A 114 -6.03 -11.30 -10.05
CA LEU A 114 -5.38 -10.23 -10.81
C LEU A 114 -6.01 -8.86 -10.49
N LEU A 115 -7.35 -8.77 -10.54
CA LEU A 115 -8.06 -7.54 -10.17
C LEU A 115 -7.78 -7.13 -8.71
N LYS A 116 -7.77 -8.09 -7.79
CA LYS A 116 -7.46 -7.85 -6.36
C LYS A 116 -6.03 -7.36 -6.17
N ALA A 117 -5.06 -7.98 -6.82
CA ALA A 117 -3.67 -7.56 -6.79
C ALA A 117 -3.48 -6.16 -7.40
N ARG A 118 -4.24 -5.81 -8.46
CA ARG A 118 -4.15 -4.50 -9.11
C ARG A 118 -4.64 -3.42 -8.16
N ARG A 119 -5.81 -3.66 -7.54
CA ARG A 119 -6.36 -2.77 -6.50
C ARG A 119 -5.42 -2.66 -5.30
N LEU A 120 -4.71 -3.72 -4.93
CA LEU A 120 -3.74 -3.71 -3.84
C LEU A 120 -2.55 -2.80 -4.18
N VAL A 121 -1.99 -2.93 -5.39
CA VAL A 121 -0.90 -2.08 -5.89
C VAL A 121 -1.34 -0.62 -5.99
N GLU A 122 -2.54 -0.35 -6.55
CA GLU A 122 -3.10 1.01 -6.61
C GLU A 122 -3.28 1.61 -5.21
N LYS A 123 -3.78 0.83 -4.24
CA LYS A 123 -3.85 1.27 -2.84
C LYS A 123 -2.46 1.56 -2.27
N ARG A 124 -1.48 0.69 -2.51
CA ARG A 124 -0.08 0.87 -2.09
C ARG A 124 0.49 2.19 -2.61
N LYS A 125 0.22 2.54 -3.88
CA LYS A 125 0.57 3.86 -4.45
C LYS A 125 -0.17 5.02 -3.79
N ALA A 126 -1.48 4.90 -3.60
CA ALA A 126 -2.32 6.00 -3.11
C ALA A 126 -2.14 6.31 -1.61
N PHE A 127 -1.93 5.28 -0.79
CA PHE A 127 -1.95 5.39 0.67
C PHE A 127 -0.65 4.90 1.34
N GLY A 128 0.40 4.57 0.57
CA GLY A 128 1.67 4.05 1.08
C GLY A 128 1.67 2.56 1.43
N GLN A 129 2.79 2.07 1.95
CA GLN A 129 3.06 0.64 2.19
C GLN A 129 2.38 0.11 3.47
N LYS A 130 2.32 0.96 4.51
CA LYS A 130 1.64 0.67 5.78
C LYS A 130 0.13 0.82 5.67
N TYR A 131 -0.62 0.09 6.49
CA TYR A 131 -2.00 0.50 6.74
C TYR A 131 -1.95 1.82 7.53
N GLN A 132 -2.63 2.87 7.04
CA GLN A 132 -2.94 3.98 7.94
C GLN A 132 -3.72 3.35 9.09
N LYS A 133 -3.19 3.45 10.32
CA LYS A 133 -3.83 2.93 11.53
C LYS A 133 -5.27 3.39 11.50
N THR A 134 -6.17 2.48 11.10
CA THR A 134 -7.59 2.74 11.20
C THR A 134 -7.79 2.71 12.70
N ILE A 135 -7.96 3.89 13.30
CA ILE A 135 -8.22 4.04 14.72
C ILE A 135 -9.32 3.02 15.02
N PRO A 136 -9.07 2.01 15.88
CA PRO A 136 -10.09 1.02 16.19
C PRO A 136 -11.29 1.82 16.69
N ARG A 137 -12.44 1.67 16.02
CA ARG A 137 -13.71 2.15 16.54
C ARG A 137 -13.92 1.42 17.84
N THR A 138 -13.48 2.03 18.93
CA THR A 138 -13.79 1.56 20.26
C THR A 138 -15.28 1.84 20.41
N ASP A 139 -16.07 0.78 20.50
CA ASP A 139 -17.47 0.81 20.94
C ASP A 139 -17.54 1.26 22.42
N LYS A 140 -17.09 2.47 22.70
CA LYS A 140 -17.29 3.15 23.98
C LYS A 140 -18.45 4.12 23.77
N PRO A 141 -19.50 4.09 24.60
CA PRO A 141 -20.67 4.94 24.41
C PRO A 141 -20.22 6.40 24.30
N MET A 142 -20.57 7.02 23.17
CA MET A 142 -20.15 8.37 22.80
C MET A 142 -20.64 9.38 23.85
N THR A 143 -19.73 9.89 24.67
CA THR A 143 -20.05 11.05 25.52
C THR A 143 -20.30 12.26 24.61
N ALA A 144 -21.37 13.03 24.87
CA ALA A 144 -21.80 14.17 24.04
C ALA A 144 -20.68 15.15 23.67
N ALA A 145 -19.68 15.32 24.54
CA ALA A 145 -18.49 16.15 24.30
C ALA A 145 -17.63 15.65 23.12
N ARG A 146 -17.46 14.33 22.95
CA ARG A 146 -16.72 13.76 21.83
C ARG A 146 -17.49 13.86 20.51
N LEU A 147 -18.82 13.72 20.53
CA LEU A 147 -19.65 13.92 19.35
C LEU A 147 -19.54 15.37 18.84
N ALA A 148 -19.56 16.34 19.75
CA ALA A 148 -19.38 17.75 19.41
C ALA A 148 -18.00 18.01 18.78
N GLN A 149 -16.94 17.41 19.33
CA GLN A 149 -15.59 17.55 18.80
C GLN A 149 -15.43 16.91 17.41
N THR A 150 -15.93 15.68 17.21
CA THR A 150 -15.89 15.01 15.90
C THR A 150 -16.72 15.75 14.87
N PHE A 151 -17.89 16.27 15.26
CA PHE A 151 -18.73 17.08 14.37
C PHE A 151 -18.03 18.38 13.98
N GLN A 152 -17.37 19.07 14.93
CA GLN A 152 -16.58 20.26 14.62
C GLN A 152 -15.42 19.97 13.66
N GLU A 153 -14.75 18.82 13.82
CA GLU A 153 -13.69 18.38 12.91
C GLU A 153 -14.23 18.07 11.51
N GLU A 154 -15.38 17.40 11.41
CA GLU A 154 -16.04 17.11 10.14
C GLU A 154 -16.52 18.39 9.44
N VAL A 155 -17.12 19.33 10.18
CA VAL A 155 -17.52 20.64 9.66
C VAL A 155 -16.30 21.43 9.17
N ARG A 156 -15.17 21.38 9.90
CA ARG A 156 -13.92 22.02 9.46
C ARG A 156 -13.40 21.40 8.16
N ARG A 157 -13.45 20.07 8.03
CA ARG A 157 -13.07 19.37 6.80
C ARG A 157 -13.97 19.73 5.63
N GLN A 158 -15.28 19.79 5.84
CA GLN A 158 -16.24 20.20 4.81
C GLN A 158 -16.01 21.64 4.36
N ARG A 159 -15.79 22.58 5.29
CA ARG A 159 -15.47 23.98 4.96
C ARG A 159 -14.19 24.11 4.13
N LEU A 160 -13.15 23.36 4.49
CA LEU A 160 -11.90 23.34 3.72
C LEU A 160 -12.09 22.72 2.33
N ALA A 161 -12.95 21.72 2.18
CA ALA A 161 -13.27 21.13 0.89
C ALA A 161 -14.03 22.12 -0.01
N ILE A 162 -15.00 22.84 0.55
CA ILE A 162 -15.75 23.89 -0.17
C ILE A 162 -14.80 25.01 -0.61
N GLN A 163 -13.94 25.53 0.28
CA GLN A 163 -12.97 26.58 -0.11
C GLN A 163 -12.01 26.12 -1.22
N LYS A 164 -11.57 24.86 -1.19
CA LYS A 164 -10.74 24.31 -2.27
C LYS A 164 -11.50 24.20 -3.59
N ALA A 165 -12.79 23.82 -3.54
CA ALA A 165 -13.64 23.77 -4.71
C ALA A 165 -13.86 25.17 -5.30
N ASP A 166 -14.14 26.18 -4.47
CA ASP A 166 -14.32 27.57 -4.91
C ASP A 166 -13.07 28.11 -5.61
N VAL A 167 -11.88 27.86 -5.04
CA VAL A 167 -10.61 28.28 -5.66
C VAL A 167 -10.38 27.56 -6.99
N ALA A 168 -10.72 26.27 -7.09
CA ALA A 168 -10.62 25.51 -8.33
C ALA A 168 -11.60 26.03 -9.39
N GLU A 169 -12.84 26.35 -8.99
CA GLU A 169 -13.86 26.93 -9.85
C GLU A 169 -13.42 28.28 -10.41
N GLN A 170 -12.93 29.19 -9.56
CA GLN A 170 -12.40 30.49 -9.99
C GLN A 170 -11.26 30.34 -11.00
N ARG A 171 -10.34 29.39 -10.77
CA ARG A 171 -9.24 29.10 -11.71
C ARG A 171 -9.75 28.54 -13.03
N LEU A 172 -10.72 27.64 -13.00
CA LEU A 172 -11.32 27.07 -14.21
C LEU A 172 -12.07 28.13 -15.01
N LEU A 173 -12.86 28.98 -14.35
CA LEU A 173 -13.55 30.10 -15.00
C LEU A 173 -12.55 31.06 -15.64
N PHE A 174 -11.42 31.34 -14.98
CA PHE A 174 -10.35 32.15 -15.57
C PHE A 174 -9.75 31.50 -16.83
N VAL A 175 -9.43 30.20 -16.79
CA VAL A 175 -8.90 29.48 -17.96
C VAL A 175 -9.93 29.46 -19.10
N VAL A 176 -11.20 29.14 -18.81
CA VAL A 176 -12.27 29.07 -19.81
C VAL A 176 -12.54 30.43 -20.44
N SER A 177 -12.56 31.50 -19.64
CA SER A 177 -12.75 32.87 -20.16
C SER A 177 -11.55 33.33 -21.00
N ALA A 178 -10.32 33.02 -20.59
CA ALA A 178 -9.12 33.28 -21.39
C ALA A 178 -9.16 32.50 -22.72
N MET A 179 -9.52 31.23 -22.70
CA MET A 179 -9.67 30.41 -23.91
C MET A 179 -10.78 30.93 -24.83
N ARG A 180 -11.93 31.34 -24.27
CA ARG A 180 -13.02 31.96 -25.05
C ARG A 180 -12.58 33.26 -25.71
N LYS A 181 -11.86 34.11 -24.97
CA LYS A 181 -11.31 35.37 -25.49
C LYS A 181 -10.32 35.11 -26.62
N LEU A 182 -9.38 34.18 -26.41
CA LEU A 182 -8.41 33.77 -27.42
C LEU A 182 -9.07 33.19 -28.68
N HIS A 183 -10.13 32.40 -28.52
CA HIS A 183 -10.89 31.86 -29.66
C HIS A 183 -11.77 32.90 -30.37
N SER A 184 -12.17 33.98 -29.69
CA SER A 184 -12.93 35.07 -30.30
C SER A 184 -12.08 36.04 -31.11
N GLU A 185 -10.76 36.09 -30.87
CA GLU A 185 -9.85 36.94 -31.64
C GLU A 185 -9.64 36.39 -33.06
N GLU A 186 -9.95 37.22 -34.06
CA GLU A 186 -9.85 36.84 -35.48
C GLU A 186 -8.42 36.43 -35.86
N HIS A 187 -7.39 37.13 -35.36
CA HIS A 187 -5.99 36.77 -35.60
C HIS A 187 -5.64 35.34 -35.14
N PHE A 188 -6.16 34.87 -34.01
CA PHE A 188 -5.91 33.52 -33.53
C PHE A 188 -6.64 32.47 -34.38
N ARG A 189 -7.85 32.78 -34.84
CA ARG A 189 -8.62 31.93 -35.77
C ARG A 189 -7.97 31.82 -37.15
N THR A 190 -7.32 32.88 -37.63
CA THR A 190 -6.57 32.84 -38.90
C THR A 190 -5.28 32.04 -38.79
N LEU A 191 -4.62 32.04 -37.61
CA LEU A 191 -3.36 31.31 -37.38
C LEU A 191 -3.55 29.81 -37.07
N LEU A 192 -4.71 29.39 -36.57
CA LEU A 192 -5.04 28.00 -36.25
C LEU A 192 -4.95 27.03 -37.45
N PRO A 193 -5.46 27.38 -38.65
CA PRO A 193 -5.28 26.59 -39.87
C PRO A 193 -3.84 26.66 -40.42
N LEU A 194 -3.20 27.83 -40.38
CA LEU A 194 -1.85 28.06 -40.94
C LEU A 194 -0.75 27.23 -40.24
N GLY A 195 -0.94 26.88 -38.96
CA GLY A 195 -0.03 25.98 -38.23
C GLY A 195 -0.20 24.49 -38.54
N ARG A 196 -1.29 24.10 -39.22
CA ARG A 196 -1.56 22.72 -39.63
C ARG A 196 -0.93 22.41 -40.99
N ASP A 197 -0.95 23.37 -41.91
CA ASP A 197 -0.38 23.21 -43.26
C ASP A 197 1.15 23.28 -43.30
N ARG A 198 1.79 24.00 -42.38
CA ARG A 198 3.28 24.09 -42.33
C ARG A 198 3.97 22.78 -41.97
N ARG A 199 3.29 21.82 -41.33
CA ARG A 199 3.87 20.49 -41.05
C ARG A 199 3.84 19.54 -42.25
N HIS A 200 2.94 19.76 -43.21
CA HIS A 200 2.89 18.95 -44.42
C HIS A 200 3.82 19.47 -45.53
N ALA A 201 4.19 20.76 -45.51
CA ALA A 201 5.13 21.33 -46.47
C ALA A 201 6.62 21.04 -46.17
N GLN A 202 7.00 20.69 -44.93
CA GLN A 202 8.38 20.36 -44.57
C GLN A 202 8.73 18.87 -44.67
N ALA A 203 7.78 18.01 -45.03
CA ALA A 203 8.01 16.57 -45.25
C ALA A 203 8.14 16.19 -46.75
N ALA A 204 8.18 17.18 -47.65
CA ALA A 204 8.23 16.97 -49.10
C ALA A 204 9.41 17.71 -49.80
N CYS A 205 10.49 18.01 -49.07
CA CYS A 205 11.79 18.39 -49.64
C CYS A 205 12.88 17.45 -49.12
#